data_AF-X0TR95-F1
#
_entry.id   AF-X0TR95-F1
#
_cell.length_a   1.000
_cell.length_b   1.000
_cell.length_c   1.000
_cell.angle_alpha   90.00
_cell.angle_beta   90.00
_cell.angle_gamma   90.00
#
_symmetry.space_group_name_H-M   'P 1'
#
loop_
_entity.id
_entity.type
_entity.pdbx_description
1 polymer ?
#
loop_
_entity_poly.entity_id
_entity_poly.type
_entity_poly.pdbx_seq_one_letter_code
_entity_poly.pdbx_strand_id
1 'polypeptide(L)'
;ITAEEEKFQQTLPVGMGILELTLFRMREELKDYLPKFQASFKEALSQRDIIDLTYTLEAAIDHFLRDCKAWDHILVIGGRNAVEESLQPVEKGLTGLKEIVSKYDPFKLPNAFDALKRSLREGLERLENDIDSVANKLTGFEVFVLWDTYGFPPELTAEIAREKGLSIDWEGFQVEMEKQRERARVSQKVGAGAVQSRAESQAKTMRTVVRKPRFVGYKKYSSRAKVLDLTTNESSVRSVGEGSEVDVILDKTPFYGEMGGQVGDTGEISSQKGKVTIT
;
A
#
# COMPACT_ATOMS: atom_id res chain seq x y z
N ILE A 1 8.40 5.20 35.86
CA ILE A 1 7.86 3.85 35.55
C ILE A 1 6.36 4.04 35.44
N THR A 2 5.98 4.58 34.31
CA THR A 2 5.09 5.74 34.16
C THR A 2 4.22 5.50 32.93
N ALA A 3 3.07 6.15 32.81
CA ALA A 3 2.03 5.88 31.78
C ALA A 3 2.49 5.57 30.34
N GLU A 4 3.68 6.02 29.92
CA GLU A 4 4.33 5.64 28.65
C GLU A 4 4.65 4.14 28.54
N GLU A 5 5.10 3.52 29.62
CA GLU A 5 5.48 2.10 29.68
C GLU A 5 4.23 1.21 29.61
N GLU A 6 3.14 1.64 30.24
CA GLU A 6 1.83 0.98 30.18
C GLU A 6 1.19 1.13 28.79
N LYS A 7 1.30 2.31 28.17
CA LYS A 7 0.87 2.56 26.78
C LYS A 7 1.67 1.72 25.79
N PHE A 8 2.98 1.60 25.99
CA PHE A 8 3.85 0.76 25.17
C PHE A 8 3.48 -0.73 25.26
N GLN A 9 3.24 -1.26 26.46
CA GLN A 9 2.79 -2.64 26.62
C GLN A 9 1.45 -2.92 25.92
N GLN A 10 0.58 -1.91 25.82
CA GLN A 10 -0.70 -2.02 25.10
C GLN A 10 -0.53 -2.02 23.58
N THR A 11 0.45 -1.29 23.03
CA THR A 11 0.67 -1.18 21.58
C THR A 11 1.65 -2.22 21.04
N LEU A 12 2.48 -2.81 21.90
CA LEU A 12 3.49 -3.81 21.56
C LEU A 12 2.94 -4.98 20.71
N PRO A 13 1.81 -5.63 21.05
CA PRO A 13 1.28 -6.73 20.22
C PRO A 13 0.88 -6.27 18.81
N VAL A 14 0.36 -5.05 18.67
CA VAL A 14 -0.09 -4.52 17.37
C VAL A 14 1.12 -4.19 16.49
N GLY A 15 2.11 -3.49 17.05
CA GLY A 15 3.33 -3.16 16.31
C GLY A 15 4.13 -4.41 15.92
N MET A 16 4.22 -5.41 16.80
CA MET A 16 4.83 -6.71 16.48
C MET A 16 4.07 -7.46 15.40
N GLY A 17 2.73 -7.46 15.47
CA GLY A 17 1.90 -8.07 14.44
C GLY A 17 2.15 -7.47 13.06
N ILE A 18 2.26 -6.15 12.98
CA ILE A 18 2.58 -5.45 11.72
C ILE A 18 4.00 -5.77 11.25
N LEU A 19 4.99 -5.69 12.15
CA LEU A 19 6.37 -5.98 11.79
C LEU A 19 6.53 -7.40 11.23
N GLU A 20 6.02 -8.40 11.94
CA GLU A 20 6.17 -9.80 11.55
C GLU A 20 5.29 -10.14 10.33
N LEU A 21 4.00 -9.81 10.35
CA LEU A 21 3.05 -10.29 9.34
C LEU A 21 3.01 -9.44 8.07
N THR A 22 3.44 -8.18 8.13
CA THR A 22 3.47 -7.29 6.98
C THR A 22 4.90 -7.05 6.51
N LEU A 23 5.75 -6.48 7.35
CA LEU A 23 7.03 -5.93 6.90
C LEU A 23 8.11 -7.00 6.70
N PHE A 24 8.23 -7.95 7.62
CA PHE A 24 9.21 -9.03 7.51
C PHE A 24 8.76 -10.09 6.52
N ARG A 25 7.50 -10.51 6.60
CA ARG A 25 6.93 -11.47 5.65
C ARG A 25 7.12 -11.04 4.20
N MET A 26 6.81 -9.79 3.83
CA MET A 26 7.04 -9.28 2.48
C MET A 26 8.50 -9.45 2.04
N ARG A 27 9.46 -9.21 2.95
CA ARG A 27 10.90 -9.30 2.65
C ARG A 27 11.38 -10.74 2.55
N GLU A 28 10.85 -11.63 3.38
CA GLU A 28 11.08 -13.07 3.28
C GLU A 28 10.54 -13.60 1.94
N GLU A 29 9.32 -13.22 1.57
CA GLU A 29 8.71 -13.63 0.31
C GLU A 29 9.49 -13.08 -0.90
N LEU A 30 9.98 -11.83 -0.87
CA LEU A 30 10.90 -11.31 -1.89
C LEU A 30 12.18 -12.16 -2.02
N LYS A 31 12.82 -12.52 -0.89
CA LYS A 31 14.05 -13.33 -0.88
C LYS A 31 13.82 -14.75 -1.39
N ASP A 32 12.70 -15.37 -1.02
CA ASP A 32 12.35 -16.73 -1.41
C ASP A 32 11.93 -16.82 -2.88
N TYR A 33 11.35 -15.75 -3.40
CA TYR A 33 10.76 -15.73 -4.72
C TYR A 33 11.73 -15.27 -5.82
N LEU A 34 12.66 -14.38 -5.49
CA LEU A 34 13.65 -13.86 -6.45
C LEU A 34 14.38 -14.99 -7.21
N PRO A 35 14.86 -16.08 -6.58
CA PRO A 35 15.50 -17.18 -7.32
C PRO A 35 14.59 -17.88 -8.33
N LYS A 36 13.28 -18.00 -8.02
CA LYS A 36 12.29 -18.62 -8.91
C LYS A 36 12.04 -17.74 -10.12
N PHE A 37 11.90 -16.44 -9.89
CA PHE A 37 11.77 -15.46 -10.97
C PHE A 37 13.00 -15.45 -11.88
N GLN A 38 14.21 -15.45 -11.31
CA GLN A 38 15.46 -15.54 -12.07
C GLN A 38 15.52 -16.80 -12.94
N ALA A 39 15.03 -17.94 -12.44
CA ALA A 39 14.98 -19.17 -13.22
C ALA A 39 14.05 -19.04 -14.42
N SER A 40 12.82 -18.57 -14.23
CA SER A 40 11.85 -18.30 -15.31
C SER A 40 12.37 -17.27 -16.31
N PHE A 41 13.07 -16.24 -15.84
CA PHE A 41 13.67 -15.22 -16.70
C PHE A 41 14.82 -15.79 -17.54
N LYS A 42 15.69 -16.61 -16.95
CA LYS A 42 16.78 -17.30 -17.68
C LYS A 42 16.21 -18.26 -18.73
N GLU A 43 15.11 -18.93 -18.43
CA GLU A 43 14.38 -19.75 -19.38
C GLU A 43 13.85 -18.89 -20.55
N ALA A 44 13.23 -17.75 -20.28
CA ALA A 44 12.80 -16.80 -21.31
C ALA A 44 13.96 -16.32 -22.21
N LEU A 45 15.15 -16.09 -21.64
CA LEU A 45 16.34 -15.70 -22.41
C LEU A 45 16.94 -16.84 -23.26
N SER A 46 16.53 -18.09 -23.03
CA SER A 46 16.96 -19.24 -23.84
C SER A 46 16.17 -19.40 -25.14
N GLN A 47 15.07 -18.63 -25.28
CA GLN A 47 14.21 -18.67 -26.46
C GLN A 47 14.93 -18.20 -27.72
N ARG A 48 14.48 -18.73 -28.87
CA ARG A 48 15.15 -18.53 -30.17
C ARG A 48 14.54 -17.41 -31.01
N ASP A 49 13.33 -16.99 -30.70
CA ASP A 49 12.66 -15.89 -31.37
C ASP A 49 11.98 -14.92 -30.40
N ILE A 50 11.55 -13.79 -30.95
CA ILE A 50 10.99 -12.66 -30.20
C ILE A 50 9.59 -12.94 -29.66
N ILE A 51 8.79 -13.78 -30.32
CA ILE A 51 7.40 -14.02 -29.92
C ILE A 51 7.40 -14.85 -28.64
N ASP A 52 8.16 -15.93 -28.62
CA ASP A 52 8.28 -16.81 -27.46
C ASP A 52 8.96 -16.12 -26.28
N LEU A 53 10.00 -15.31 -26.55
CA LEU A 53 10.67 -14.51 -25.53
C LEU A 53 9.70 -13.52 -24.88
N THR A 54 8.93 -12.77 -25.69
CA THR A 54 7.98 -11.77 -25.19
C THR A 54 6.91 -12.44 -24.34
N TYR A 55 6.29 -13.51 -24.85
CA TYR A 55 5.26 -14.25 -24.14
C TYR A 55 5.73 -14.77 -22.78
N THR A 56 6.88 -15.45 -22.76
CA THR A 56 7.43 -16.05 -21.54
C THR A 56 7.84 -14.98 -20.53
N LEU A 57 8.46 -13.90 -21.00
CA LEU A 57 8.90 -12.81 -20.17
C LEU A 57 7.72 -12.06 -19.53
N GLU A 58 6.72 -11.69 -20.34
CA GLU A 58 5.54 -11.00 -19.84
C GLU A 58 4.79 -11.85 -18.81
N ALA A 59 4.63 -13.15 -19.08
CA ALA A 59 4.02 -14.09 -18.13
C ALA A 59 4.81 -14.15 -16.80
N ALA A 60 6.14 -14.24 -16.85
CA ALA A 60 6.98 -14.25 -15.66
C ALA A 60 6.86 -12.94 -14.86
N ILE A 61 6.87 -11.79 -15.54
CA ILE A 61 6.73 -10.47 -14.92
C ILE A 61 5.34 -10.30 -14.30
N ASP A 62 4.28 -10.67 -15.01
CA ASP A 62 2.91 -10.52 -14.52
C ASP A 62 2.63 -11.43 -13.34
N HIS A 63 3.21 -12.63 -13.32
CA HIS A 63 3.15 -13.52 -12.17
C HIS A 63 3.86 -12.91 -10.96
N PHE A 64 5.07 -12.35 -11.14
CA PHE A 64 5.79 -11.66 -10.07
C PHE A 64 5.00 -10.46 -9.52
N LEU A 65 4.49 -9.59 -10.39
CA LEU A 65 3.70 -8.42 -9.99
C LEU A 65 2.42 -8.82 -9.26
N ARG A 66 1.76 -9.90 -9.69
CA ARG A 66 0.58 -10.42 -9.02
C ARG A 66 0.91 -10.87 -7.60
N ASP A 67 2.02 -11.59 -7.42
CA ASP A 67 2.44 -12.05 -6.11
C ASP A 67 2.84 -10.87 -5.21
N CYS A 68 3.55 -9.87 -5.73
CA CYS A 68 3.83 -8.63 -5.00
C CYS A 68 2.56 -7.92 -4.50
N LYS A 69 1.52 -7.87 -5.35
CA LYS A 69 0.23 -7.28 -4.98
C LYS A 69 -0.57 -8.14 -4.00
N ALA A 70 -0.35 -9.44 -3.99
CA ALA A 70 -0.99 -10.33 -3.01
C ALA A 70 -0.45 -10.11 -1.59
N TRP A 71 0.71 -9.45 -1.44
CA TRP A 71 1.30 -9.06 -0.16
C TRP A 71 0.76 -7.72 0.38
N ASP A 72 -0.31 -7.18 -0.22
CA ASP A 72 -0.89 -5.88 0.14
C ASP A 72 -1.49 -5.91 1.55
N HIS A 73 -0.64 -5.60 2.51
CA HIS A 73 -1.00 -5.33 3.89
C HIS A 73 -0.93 -3.82 4.10
N ILE A 74 -2.10 -3.21 4.35
CA ILE A 74 -2.24 -1.76 4.26
C ILE A 74 -1.63 -1.06 5.48
N LEU A 75 -0.53 -0.35 5.25
CA LEU A 75 0.07 0.60 6.19
C LEU A 75 -0.07 2.01 5.62
N VAL A 76 -1.20 2.66 5.89
CA VAL A 76 -1.53 3.94 5.28
C VAL A 76 -1.62 5.09 6.28
N ILE A 77 -0.86 6.15 6.01
CA ILE A 77 -0.98 7.45 6.69
C ILE A 77 -1.08 8.56 5.65
N GLY A 78 -2.11 9.39 5.77
CA GLY A 78 -2.26 10.58 4.93
C GLY A 78 -2.34 10.28 3.43
N GLY A 79 -2.83 9.09 3.05
CA GLY A 79 -2.95 8.65 1.65
C GLY A 79 -1.69 8.05 1.04
N ARG A 80 -0.64 7.82 1.84
CA ARG A 80 0.58 7.11 1.44
C ARG A 80 0.56 5.68 1.97
N ASN A 81 0.78 4.69 1.13
CA ASN A 81 0.87 3.27 1.49
C ASN A 81 2.34 2.86 1.62
N ALA A 82 2.77 2.46 2.81
CA ALA A 82 4.18 2.17 3.08
C ALA A 82 4.69 0.91 2.37
N VAL A 83 3.82 -0.08 2.19
CA VAL A 83 4.14 -1.31 1.45
C VAL A 83 4.29 -1.00 -0.03
N GLU A 84 3.32 -0.29 -0.61
CA GLU A 84 3.35 0.13 -2.02
C GLU A 84 4.60 0.96 -2.33
N GLU A 85 4.92 1.96 -1.50
CA GLU A 85 6.12 2.79 -1.68
C GLU A 85 7.42 1.99 -1.60
N SER A 86 7.46 0.96 -0.76
CA SER A 86 8.62 0.07 -0.66
C SER A 86 8.79 -0.79 -1.91
N LEU A 87 7.67 -1.20 -2.54
CA LEU A 87 7.68 -2.02 -3.76
C LEU A 87 7.84 -1.23 -5.06
N GLN A 88 7.63 0.10 -5.05
CA GLN A 88 7.75 0.96 -6.23
C GLN A 88 9.04 0.74 -7.07
N PRO A 89 10.25 0.63 -6.47
CA PRO A 89 11.47 0.37 -7.25
C PRO A 89 11.39 -0.95 -8.04
N VAL A 90 10.84 -1.99 -7.41
CA VAL A 90 10.68 -3.34 -7.98
C VAL A 90 9.68 -3.31 -9.14
N GLU A 91 8.50 -2.71 -8.94
CA GLU A 91 7.49 -2.58 -9.98
C GLU A 91 8.00 -1.80 -11.20
N LYS A 92 8.77 -0.74 -10.96
CA LYS A 92 9.40 0.07 -12.01
C LYS A 92 10.44 -0.73 -12.78
N GLY A 93 11.29 -1.50 -12.09
CA GLY A 93 12.28 -2.36 -12.73
C GLY A 93 11.64 -3.42 -13.62
N LEU A 94 10.59 -4.09 -13.12
CA LEU A 94 9.79 -5.05 -13.87
C LEU A 94 9.13 -4.44 -15.11
N THR A 95 8.54 -3.26 -14.98
CA THR A 95 7.95 -2.52 -16.12
C THR A 95 9.02 -2.14 -17.14
N GLY A 96 10.20 -1.72 -16.68
CA GLY A 96 11.34 -1.40 -17.54
C GLY A 96 11.80 -2.60 -18.39
N LEU A 97 11.74 -3.82 -17.85
CA LEU A 97 12.04 -5.04 -18.60
C LEU A 97 11.06 -5.26 -19.76
N LYS A 98 9.75 -5.03 -19.54
CA LYS A 98 8.76 -5.08 -20.63
C LYS A 98 9.07 -4.04 -21.70
N GLU A 99 9.37 -2.80 -21.29
CA GLU A 99 9.68 -1.72 -22.24
C GLU A 99 10.89 -2.02 -23.13
N ILE A 100 11.93 -2.69 -22.60
CA ILE A 100 13.10 -3.08 -23.38
C ILE A 100 12.68 -3.98 -24.55
N VAL A 101 11.78 -4.93 -24.32
CA VAL A 101 11.25 -5.81 -25.37
C VAL A 101 10.34 -5.04 -26.33
N SER A 102 9.44 -4.20 -25.82
CA SER A 102 8.51 -3.45 -26.66
C SER A 102 9.20 -2.47 -27.63
N LYS A 103 10.38 -1.97 -27.26
CA LYS A 103 11.18 -1.04 -28.08
C LYS A 103 12.11 -1.75 -29.07
N TYR A 104 12.10 -3.09 -29.11
CA TYR A 104 12.94 -3.89 -30.00
C TYR A 104 12.60 -3.67 -31.48
N ASP A 105 13.63 -3.55 -32.31
CA ASP A 105 13.51 -3.45 -33.77
C ASP A 105 14.50 -4.42 -34.44
N PRO A 106 14.00 -5.49 -35.10
CA PRO A 106 14.85 -6.51 -35.70
C PRO A 106 15.62 -6.02 -36.93
N PHE A 107 15.23 -4.89 -37.54
CA PHE A 107 15.85 -4.39 -38.77
C PHE A 107 17.05 -3.48 -38.51
N LYS A 108 17.30 -3.07 -37.25
CA LYS A 108 18.37 -2.12 -36.91
C LYS A 108 19.76 -2.73 -36.79
N LEU A 109 19.89 -4.01 -36.46
CA LEU A 109 21.19 -4.64 -36.17
C LEU A 109 21.28 -6.10 -36.67
N PRO A 110 22.43 -6.54 -37.24
CA PRO A 110 22.63 -7.93 -37.67
C PRO A 110 22.50 -8.99 -36.56
N ASN A 111 22.74 -8.58 -35.31
CA ASN A 111 22.60 -9.40 -34.09
C ASN A 111 21.58 -8.79 -33.11
N ALA A 112 20.54 -8.14 -33.64
CA ALA A 112 19.58 -7.38 -32.82
C ALA A 112 19.02 -8.20 -31.66
N PHE A 113 18.68 -9.47 -31.90
CA PHE A 113 18.10 -10.34 -30.88
C PHE A 113 19.08 -10.69 -29.74
N ASP A 114 20.37 -10.89 -30.04
CA ASP A 114 21.39 -11.10 -29.01
C ASP A 114 21.68 -9.81 -28.23
N ALA A 115 21.59 -8.65 -28.87
CA ALA A 115 21.68 -7.35 -28.19
C ALA A 115 20.49 -7.15 -27.24
N LEU A 116 19.26 -7.50 -27.65
CA LEU A 116 18.08 -7.48 -26.80
C LEU A 116 18.29 -8.34 -25.55
N LYS A 117 18.70 -9.61 -25.72
CA LYS A 117 18.98 -10.51 -24.60
C LYS A 117 20.05 -9.96 -23.65
N ARG A 118 21.02 -9.21 -24.16
CA ARG A 118 22.04 -8.55 -23.34
C ARG A 118 21.44 -7.41 -22.51
N SER A 119 20.67 -6.51 -23.13
CA SER A 119 20.00 -5.43 -22.41
C SER A 119 19.00 -5.93 -21.36
N LEU A 120 18.33 -7.06 -21.64
CA LEU A 120 17.46 -7.71 -20.66
C LEU A 120 18.22 -8.28 -19.45
N ARG A 121 19.43 -8.83 -19.65
CA ARG A 121 20.29 -9.26 -18.53
C ARG A 121 20.74 -8.08 -17.67
N GLU A 122 21.18 -6.99 -18.30
CA GLU A 122 21.56 -5.77 -17.59
C GLU A 122 20.37 -5.19 -16.80
N GLY A 123 19.17 -5.23 -17.39
CA GLY A 123 17.93 -4.85 -16.71
C GLY A 123 17.60 -5.75 -15.52
N LEU A 124 17.81 -7.06 -15.65
CA LEU A 124 17.60 -8.01 -14.56
C LEU A 124 18.58 -7.77 -13.40
N GLU A 125 19.87 -7.59 -13.70
CA GLU A 125 20.88 -7.28 -12.68
C GLU A 125 20.54 -6.01 -11.91
N ARG A 126 20.00 -4.99 -12.58
CA ARG A 126 19.52 -3.78 -11.91
C ARG A 126 18.32 -4.07 -11.00
N LEU A 127 17.34 -4.84 -11.48
CA LEU A 127 16.17 -5.22 -10.70
C LEU A 127 16.56 -6.05 -9.46
N GLU A 128 17.54 -6.93 -9.57
CA GLU A 128 18.07 -7.71 -8.45
C GLU A 128 18.60 -6.78 -7.35
N ASN A 129 19.39 -5.77 -7.72
CA ASN A 129 19.88 -4.77 -6.77
C ASN A 129 18.75 -3.97 -6.12
N ASP A 130 17.71 -3.61 -6.88
CA ASP A 130 16.54 -2.90 -6.35
C ASP A 130 15.76 -3.79 -5.35
N ILE A 131 15.58 -5.07 -5.65
CA ILE A 131 14.92 -6.04 -4.76
C ILE A 131 15.76 -6.26 -3.49
N ASP A 132 17.06 -6.47 -3.62
CA ASP A 132 17.95 -6.67 -2.46
C ASP A 132 17.96 -5.46 -1.53
N SER A 133 17.91 -4.25 -2.08
CA SER A 133 17.80 -3.01 -1.30
C SER A 133 16.51 -2.99 -0.46
N VAL A 134 15.37 -3.36 -1.05
CA VAL A 134 14.07 -3.41 -0.36
C VAL A 134 14.02 -4.56 0.66
N ALA A 135 14.50 -5.73 0.27
CA ALA A 135 14.44 -6.95 1.06
C ALA A 135 15.33 -6.90 2.32
N ASN A 136 16.34 -6.03 2.36
CA ASN A 136 17.31 -5.95 3.47
C ASN A 136 17.15 -4.70 4.36
N LYS A 137 16.14 -3.86 4.11
CA LYS A 137 15.99 -2.59 4.82
C LYS A 137 14.53 -2.20 5.02
N LEU A 138 14.17 -1.73 6.21
CA LEU A 138 12.94 -0.99 6.45
C LEU A 138 13.13 0.48 6.03
N THR A 139 12.20 0.98 5.22
CA THR A 139 12.15 2.38 4.78
C THR A 139 11.81 3.31 5.92
N GLY A 140 12.20 4.57 5.79
CA GLY A 140 11.96 5.57 6.81
C GLY A 140 10.47 5.84 7.02
N PHE A 141 9.68 5.67 5.96
CA PHE A 141 8.24 5.80 6.00
C PHE A 141 7.58 4.62 6.73
N GLU A 142 8.02 3.36 6.52
CA GLU A 142 7.53 2.22 7.30
C GLU A 142 7.80 2.40 8.82
N VAL A 143 9.02 2.83 9.18
CA VAL A 143 9.38 3.12 10.58
C VAL A 143 8.55 4.28 11.13
N PHE A 144 8.32 5.33 10.33
CA PHE A 144 7.46 6.44 10.69
C PHE A 144 6.03 6.00 10.94
N VAL A 145 5.47 5.13 10.10
CA VAL A 145 4.10 4.64 10.27
C VAL A 145 3.94 3.82 11.56
N LEU A 146 4.88 2.92 11.82
CA LEU A 146 4.95 2.15 13.07
C LEU A 146 4.96 3.05 14.30
N TRP A 147 5.76 4.12 14.27
CA TRP A 147 5.86 5.05 15.38
C TRP A 147 4.62 5.97 15.52
N ASP A 148 4.21 6.63 14.43
CA ASP A 148 3.16 7.66 14.46
C ASP A 148 1.76 7.07 14.66
N THR A 149 1.44 5.99 13.93
CA THR A 149 0.10 5.39 13.97
C THR A 149 -0.01 4.27 14.98
N TYR A 150 1.01 3.43 15.10
CA TYR A 150 0.97 2.24 15.95
C TYR A 150 1.70 2.43 17.28
N GLY A 151 2.33 3.58 17.51
CA GLY A 151 3.00 3.91 18.78
C GLY A 151 4.22 3.04 19.08
N PHE A 152 4.83 2.44 18.05
CA PHE A 152 5.94 1.52 18.20
C PHE A 152 7.28 2.27 18.16
N PRO A 153 8.16 2.15 19.19
CA PRO A 153 9.40 2.91 19.25
C PRO A 153 10.36 2.59 18.10
N PRO A 154 10.96 3.58 17.42
CA PRO A 154 11.86 3.34 16.29
C PRO A 154 13.15 2.62 16.70
N GLU A 155 13.64 2.82 17.92
CA GLU A 155 14.81 2.10 18.45
C GLU A 155 14.51 0.61 18.63
N LEU A 156 13.30 0.26 19.07
CA LEU A 156 12.86 -1.13 19.18
C LEU A 156 12.66 -1.74 17.80
N THR A 157 12.06 -1.01 16.86
CA THR A 157 11.98 -1.43 15.44
C THR A 157 13.36 -1.76 14.90
N ALA A 158 14.35 -0.92 15.17
CA ALA A 158 15.73 -1.13 14.70
C ALA A 158 16.34 -2.40 15.30
N GLU A 159 16.13 -2.65 16.59
CA GLU A 159 16.65 -3.83 17.27
C GLU A 159 16.05 -5.12 16.72
N ILE A 160 14.72 -5.17 16.56
CA ILE A 160 14.02 -6.34 16.01
C ILE A 160 14.39 -6.54 14.53
N ALA A 161 14.46 -5.46 13.75
CA ALA A 161 14.91 -5.54 12.36
C ALA A 161 16.32 -6.15 12.28
N ARG A 162 17.24 -5.74 13.17
CA ARG A 162 18.60 -6.26 13.24
C ARG A 162 18.64 -7.75 13.57
N GLU A 163 17.79 -8.24 14.47
CA GLU A 163 17.65 -9.68 14.77
C GLU A 163 17.23 -10.50 13.55
N LYS A 164 16.45 -9.90 12.64
CA LYS A 164 16.04 -10.49 11.36
C LYS A 164 17.02 -10.23 10.21
N GLY A 165 18.19 -9.65 10.51
CA GLY A 165 19.21 -9.32 9.51
C GLY A 165 18.84 -8.14 8.59
N LEU A 166 17.92 -7.28 9.03
CA LEU A 166 17.47 -6.09 8.32
C LEU A 166 18.06 -4.82 8.94
N SER A 167 18.27 -3.82 8.10
CA SER A 167 18.63 -2.46 8.53
C SER A 167 17.40 -1.54 8.51
N ILE A 168 17.51 -0.33 9.06
CA ILE A 168 16.47 0.68 8.95
C ILE A 168 17.00 1.98 8.35
N ASP A 169 16.12 2.70 7.64
CA ASP A 169 16.42 3.99 7.05
C ASP A 169 16.26 5.15 8.03
N TRP A 170 17.27 5.38 8.85
CA TRP A 170 17.23 6.48 9.82
C TRP A 170 17.07 7.86 9.16
N GLU A 171 17.75 8.09 8.04
CA GLU A 171 17.66 9.37 7.31
C GLU A 171 16.24 9.59 6.77
N GLY A 172 15.67 8.59 6.09
CA GLY A 172 14.29 8.65 5.62
C GLY A 172 13.29 8.85 6.77
N PHE A 173 13.51 8.24 7.93
CA PHE A 173 12.66 8.44 9.10
C PHE A 173 12.71 9.89 9.59
N GLN A 174 13.90 10.49 9.68
CA GLN A 174 14.03 11.91 10.07
C GLN A 174 13.36 12.85 9.06
N VAL A 175 13.41 12.53 7.77
CA VAL A 175 12.70 13.29 6.73
C VAL A 175 11.18 13.27 6.97
N GLU A 176 10.60 12.12 7.31
CA GLU A 176 9.16 12.02 7.63
C GLU A 176 8.78 12.75 8.91
N MET A 177 9.64 12.71 9.94
CA MET A 177 9.49 13.48 11.17
C MET A 177 9.46 14.99 10.90
N GLU A 178 10.36 15.50 10.05
CA GLU A 178 10.37 16.93 9.72
C GLU A 178 9.15 17.35 8.90
N LYS A 179 8.69 16.51 7.95
CA LYS A 179 7.41 16.73 7.23
C LYS A 179 6.22 16.80 8.19
N GLN A 180 6.20 15.99 9.25
CA GLN A 180 5.16 16.06 10.27
C GLN A 180 5.22 17.37 11.08
N ARG A 181 6.42 17.78 11.51
CA ARG A 181 6.64 19.04 12.24
C ARG A 181 6.19 20.25 11.44
N GLU A 182 6.51 20.30 10.16
CA GLU A 182 6.12 21.43 9.30
C GLU A 182 4.60 21.53 9.13
N ARG A 183 3.90 20.38 8.96
CA ARG A 183 2.42 20.34 8.93
C ARG A 183 1.78 20.89 10.21
N ALA A 184 2.38 20.60 11.37
CA ALA A 184 1.90 21.13 12.66
C ALA A 184 2.09 22.65 12.78
N ARG A 185 3.23 23.19 12.30
CA ARG A 185 3.51 24.64 12.29
C ARG A 185 2.57 25.42 11.39
N VAL A 186 2.28 24.90 10.20
CA VAL A 186 1.31 25.51 9.26
C VAL A 186 -0.10 25.53 9.90
N SER A 187 -0.49 24.46 10.56
CA SER A 187 -1.79 24.38 11.26
C SER A 187 -1.89 25.37 12.43
N GLN A 188 -0.79 25.62 13.15
CA GLN A 188 -0.73 26.62 14.21
C GLN A 188 -0.75 28.07 13.70
N LYS A 189 -0.08 28.36 12.56
CA LYS A 189 -0.13 29.69 11.92
C LYS A 189 -1.53 30.05 11.41
N VAL A 190 -2.32 29.07 10.98
CA VAL A 190 -3.72 29.29 10.58
C VAL A 190 -4.63 29.52 11.80
N GLY A 191 -4.29 29.00 12.98
CA GLY A 191 -5.03 29.19 14.23
C GLY A 191 -4.79 30.52 14.96
N ALA A 192 -3.69 31.22 14.65
CA ALA A 192 -3.27 32.44 15.33
C ALA A 192 -3.15 33.64 14.36
N GLY A 193 -4.31 34.12 13.88
CA GLY A 193 -4.44 35.47 13.34
C GLY A 193 -4.15 35.65 11.85
N ALA A 194 -5.19 35.54 11.02
CA ALA A 194 -5.41 36.42 9.87
C ALA A 194 -6.87 36.36 9.42
N VAL A 195 -7.58 37.44 9.68
CA VAL A 195 -8.86 37.80 9.06
C VAL A 195 -8.62 38.02 7.56
N GLN A 196 -9.33 37.24 6.74
CA GLN A 196 -9.97 37.64 5.49
C GLN A 196 -9.12 38.35 4.42
N SER A 197 -8.61 37.59 3.45
CA SER A 197 -8.45 38.07 2.07
C SER A 197 -8.66 36.94 1.05
N ARG A 198 -9.92 36.84 0.61
CA ARG A 198 -10.37 36.62 -0.78
C ARG A 198 -9.34 36.02 -1.76
N ALA A 199 -9.07 34.72 -1.62
CA ALA A 199 -8.56 33.88 -2.71
C ALA A 199 -9.19 32.47 -2.69
N GLU A 200 -10.33 32.31 -1.99
CA GLU A 200 -11.13 31.09 -2.00
C GLU A 200 -12.11 31.16 -3.16
N SER A 201 -11.63 30.98 -4.39
CA SER A 201 -12.49 30.75 -5.54
C SER A 201 -11.70 30.00 -6.59
N GLN A 202 -11.36 28.72 -6.34
CA GLN A 202 -11.25 27.69 -7.40
C GLN A 202 -10.83 26.27 -6.96
N ALA A 203 -10.71 25.94 -5.67
CA ALA A 203 -10.35 24.58 -5.25
C ALA A 203 -11.31 23.94 -4.23
N LYS A 204 -12.61 24.24 -4.32
CA LYS A 204 -13.62 23.79 -3.34
C LYS A 204 -14.83 23.12 -3.99
N THR A 205 -14.61 21.98 -4.63
CA THR A 205 -15.64 21.00 -5.02
C THR A 205 -14.92 19.66 -5.23
N MET A 206 -14.99 18.60 -4.43
CA MET A 206 -15.74 18.23 -3.24
C MET A 206 -14.83 17.35 -2.37
N ARG A 207 -14.29 17.88 -1.27
CA ARG A 207 -13.89 17.05 -0.13
C ARG A 207 -15.01 17.15 0.88
N THR A 208 -16.01 16.29 0.75
CA THR A 208 -16.96 16.09 1.84
C THR A 208 -16.20 15.38 2.95
N VAL A 209 -16.10 16.05 4.10
CA VAL A 209 -15.54 15.51 5.33
C VAL A 209 -16.38 14.30 5.73
N VAL A 210 -15.97 13.10 5.30
CA VAL A 210 -16.57 11.86 5.79
C VAL A 210 -16.05 11.62 7.19
N ARG A 211 -16.88 11.90 8.20
CA ARG A 211 -16.63 11.46 9.58
C ARG A 211 -16.53 9.93 9.56
N LYS A 212 -15.38 9.37 9.99
CA LYS A 212 -15.23 7.92 10.15
C LYS A 212 -16.37 7.37 11.02
N PRO A 213 -17.08 6.30 10.60
CA PRO A 213 -18.14 5.71 11.40
C PRO A 213 -17.58 5.18 12.72
N ARG A 214 -18.33 5.36 13.81
CA ARG A 214 -17.95 4.74 15.09
C ARG A 214 -18.21 3.23 15.03
N PHE A 215 -17.16 2.41 15.08
CA PHE A 215 -17.31 0.96 15.14
C PHE A 215 -17.81 0.50 16.51
N VAL A 216 -18.85 -0.35 16.53
CA VAL A 216 -19.45 -0.91 17.76
C VAL A 216 -19.49 -2.45 17.76
N GLY A 217 -18.91 -3.09 16.74
CA GLY A 217 -18.98 -4.54 16.51
C GLY A 217 -18.31 -5.39 17.59
N TYR A 218 -17.35 -4.84 18.35
CA TYR A 218 -16.70 -5.54 19.46
C TYR A 218 -17.66 -6.05 20.55
N LYS A 219 -18.86 -5.48 20.67
CA LYS A 219 -19.84 -5.83 21.71
C LYS A 219 -21.24 -6.13 21.17
N LYS A 220 -21.50 -5.85 19.89
CA LYS A 220 -22.86 -5.84 19.33
C LYS A 220 -22.86 -6.28 17.88
N TYR A 221 -23.72 -7.25 17.56
CA TYR A 221 -23.98 -7.70 16.19
C TYR A 221 -25.09 -6.91 15.48
N SER A 222 -25.75 -5.98 16.18
CA SER A 222 -26.78 -5.12 15.61
C SER A 222 -26.79 -3.73 16.25
N SER A 223 -27.14 -2.70 15.48
CA SER A 223 -27.21 -1.32 15.96
C SER A 223 -28.12 -0.46 15.07
N ARG A 224 -28.90 0.45 15.68
CA ARG A 224 -29.58 1.53 14.96
C ARG A 224 -28.60 2.63 14.61
N ALA A 225 -28.40 2.89 13.34
CA ALA A 225 -27.51 3.93 12.80
C ALA A 225 -28.28 4.99 11.99
N LYS A 226 -27.65 6.13 11.74
CA LYS A 226 -28.13 7.15 10.82
C LYS A 226 -27.35 7.03 9.51
N VAL A 227 -28.06 7.03 8.38
CA VAL A 227 -27.46 7.18 7.05
C VAL A 227 -27.03 8.62 6.90
N LEU A 228 -25.72 8.83 6.73
CA LEU A 228 -25.11 10.13 6.51
C LEU A 228 -25.03 10.46 5.03
N ASP A 229 -24.76 9.45 4.19
CA ASP A 229 -24.65 9.60 2.75
C ASP A 229 -24.88 8.26 2.02
N LEU A 230 -25.23 8.34 0.74
CA LEU A 230 -25.24 7.22 -0.21
C LEU A 230 -24.37 7.60 -1.39
N THR A 231 -23.41 6.75 -1.75
CA THR A 231 -22.48 7.01 -2.86
C THR A 231 -22.50 5.86 -3.86
N THR A 232 -22.40 6.21 -5.14
CA THR A 232 -22.15 5.28 -6.25
C THR A 232 -20.77 5.61 -6.84
N ASN A 233 -20.25 4.79 -7.77
CA ASN A 233 -18.91 4.92 -8.35
C ASN A 233 -18.53 6.33 -8.87
N GLU A 234 -19.51 7.21 -9.09
CA GLU A 234 -19.28 8.53 -9.66
C GLU A 234 -19.68 9.69 -8.73
N SER A 235 -20.64 9.52 -7.81
CA SER A 235 -21.13 10.63 -6.95
C SER A 235 -22.07 10.21 -5.80
N SER A 236 -22.33 11.16 -4.88
CA SER A 236 -23.37 11.07 -3.85
C SER A 236 -24.77 11.17 -4.47
N VAL A 237 -25.68 10.30 -4.04
CA VAL A 237 -27.03 10.13 -4.58
C VAL A 237 -28.07 10.20 -3.47
N ARG A 238 -29.30 10.60 -3.83
CA ARG A 238 -30.42 10.65 -2.86
C ARG A 238 -31.21 9.33 -2.74
N SER A 239 -31.08 8.47 -3.74
CA SER A 239 -31.78 7.18 -3.83
C SER A 239 -31.11 6.31 -4.89
N VAL A 240 -31.19 4.98 -4.72
CA VAL A 240 -30.78 3.98 -5.71
C VAL A 240 -31.93 3.02 -6.00
N GLY A 241 -31.94 2.41 -7.19
CA GLY A 241 -32.92 1.41 -7.59
C GLY A 241 -32.57 0.00 -7.10
N GLU A 242 -33.53 -0.91 -7.18
CA GLU A 242 -33.29 -2.34 -6.92
C GLU A 242 -32.22 -2.90 -7.86
N GLY A 243 -31.32 -3.73 -7.33
CA GLY A 243 -30.21 -4.32 -8.07
C GLY A 243 -29.00 -3.41 -8.31
N SER A 244 -29.01 -2.19 -7.76
CA SER A 244 -27.86 -1.28 -7.85
C SER A 244 -26.85 -1.53 -6.72
N GLU A 245 -25.55 -1.48 -7.04
CA GLU A 245 -24.48 -1.41 -6.05
C GLU A 245 -24.37 0.02 -5.47
N VAL A 246 -24.25 0.12 -4.15
CA VAL A 246 -24.22 1.41 -3.45
C VAL A 246 -23.38 1.32 -2.18
N ASP A 247 -22.54 2.32 -1.96
CA ASP A 247 -21.84 2.53 -0.70
C ASP A 247 -22.74 3.32 0.26
N VAL A 248 -22.93 2.79 1.47
CA VAL A 248 -23.77 3.41 2.50
C VAL A 248 -22.91 3.94 3.64
N ILE A 249 -22.87 5.26 3.80
CA ILE A 249 -22.08 5.90 4.86
C ILE A 249 -22.95 6.07 6.11
N LEU A 250 -22.51 5.49 7.23
CA LEU A 250 -23.23 5.50 8.51
C LEU A 250 -22.50 6.32 9.58
N ASP A 251 -23.23 6.77 10.60
CA ASP A 251 -22.61 7.41 11.79
C ASP A 251 -21.91 6.40 12.71
N LYS A 252 -22.36 5.14 12.70
CA LYS A 252 -21.78 4.01 13.44
C LYS A 252 -22.20 2.68 12.81
N THR A 253 -21.39 1.64 12.98
CA THR A 253 -21.64 0.32 12.38
C THR A 253 -21.15 -0.82 13.27
N PRO A 254 -21.90 -1.95 13.37
CA PRO A 254 -21.37 -3.19 13.94
C PRO A 254 -20.57 -4.02 12.93
N PHE A 255 -20.73 -3.77 11.62
CA PHE A 255 -20.08 -4.51 10.54
C PHE A 255 -18.60 -4.17 10.47
N TYR A 256 -17.76 -5.19 10.55
CA TYR A 256 -16.35 -5.09 10.24
C TYR A 256 -16.20 -4.96 8.72
N GLY A 257 -15.60 -3.86 8.28
CA GLY A 257 -15.24 -3.70 6.88
C GLY A 257 -14.07 -4.62 6.54
N GLU A 258 -14.05 -5.15 5.33
CA GLU A 258 -12.91 -5.92 4.83
C GLU A 258 -11.61 -5.11 4.99
N MET A 259 -10.69 -5.63 5.79
CA MET A 259 -9.41 -5.00 6.06
C MET A 259 -8.39 -6.08 6.42
N GLY A 260 -7.21 -6.04 5.78
CA GLY A 260 -6.09 -6.93 6.12
C GLY A 260 -6.34 -8.41 5.83
N GLY A 261 -7.07 -8.74 4.76
CA GLY A 261 -7.31 -10.13 4.33
C GLY A 261 -8.41 -10.86 5.11
N GLN A 262 -9.11 -10.18 6.02
CA GLN A 262 -10.33 -10.71 6.65
C GLN A 262 -11.53 -10.41 5.78
N VAL A 263 -12.32 -11.45 5.47
CA VAL A 263 -13.60 -11.30 4.79
C VAL A 263 -14.48 -10.37 5.63
N GLY A 264 -14.98 -9.30 5.00
CA GLY A 264 -15.87 -8.36 5.65
C GLY A 264 -17.13 -9.04 6.19
N ASP A 265 -17.74 -8.41 7.19
CA ASP A 265 -18.99 -8.93 7.72
C ASP A 265 -20.11 -8.79 6.67
N THR A 266 -20.75 -9.91 6.36
CA THR A 266 -21.99 -9.92 5.57
C THR A 266 -23.20 -9.65 6.46
N GLY A 267 -24.28 -9.14 5.86
CA GLY A 267 -25.53 -8.96 6.57
C GLY A 267 -26.50 -8.02 5.89
N GLU A 268 -27.25 -7.26 6.68
CA GLU A 268 -28.37 -6.48 6.17
C GLU A 268 -28.51 -5.14 6.89
N ILE A 269 -28.77 -4.09 6.10
CA ILE A 269 -29.29 -2.81 6.57
C ILE A 269 -30.75 -2.71 6.13
N SER A 270 -31.67 -2.62 7.08
CA SER A 270 -33.11 -2.47 6.78
C SER A 270 -33.71 -1.22 7.42
N SER A 271 -34.65 -0.62 6.68
CA SER A 271 -35.46 0.52 7.13
C SER A 271 -36.86 0.45 6.50
N GLN A 272 -37.73 1.38 6.86
CA GLN A 272 -39.05 1.52 6.21
C GLN A 272 -38.94 1.93 4.72
N LYS A 273 -37.77 2.43 4.28
CA LYS A 273 -37.56 2.92 2.91
C LYS A 273 -36.91 1.90 1.98
N GLY A 274 -36.47 0.76 2.51
CA GLY A 274 -35.77 -0.25 1.73
C GLY A 274 -34.80 -1.07 2.56
N LYS A 275 -34.19 -2.04 1.88
CA LYS A 275 -33.27 -3.03 2.42
C LYS A 275 -32.04 -3.11 1.51
N VAL A 276 -30.86 -3.16 2.12
CA VAL A 276 -29.57 -3.32 1.45
C VAL A 276 -28.91 -4.55 2.04
N THR A 277 -28.48 -5.46 1.17
CA THR A 277 -27.65 -6.62 1.55
C THR A 277 -26.20 -6.19 1.52
N ILE A 278 -25.46 -6.50 2.59
CA ILE A 278 -24.01 -6.35 2.67
C ILE A 278 -23.41 -7.70 2.29
N THR A 279 -22.66 -7.73 1.19
CA THR A 279 -22.00 -8.91 0.63
C THR A 279 -20.51 -8.90 0.92
#